data_AF-A0A0J8S487-F1
#
_entry.id   AF-A0A0J8S487-F1
#
_cell.length_a   1.000
_cell.length_b   1.000
_cell.length_c   1.000
_cell.angle_alpha   90.00
_cell.angle_beta   90.00
_cell.angle_gamma   90.00
#
_symmetry.space_group_name_H-M   'P 1'
#
loop_
_entity.id
_entity.type
_entity.pdbx_description
1 polymer ?
#
loop_
_entity_poly.entity_id
_entity_poly.type
_entity_poly.pdbx_seq_one_letter_code
_entity_poly.pdbx_strand_id
1 'polypeptide(L)'
;MSYAEAAARGASQSPKEVRIPANTAPLYQCLESYSSLTFKYRRKAAPQPAQIEVADIETTTSSLVDVDSPHINTVPSTYESQSVKTNTQAERLQREERENPREGKNKEKGKTAVGREKEKAKGAYAKLCENRTNPVLVTNAILFTAASAGLGYGAYQKYLKGVLTWDTVMWWGGGIGAAGLLDYYVSRWFVQNKYPPK
;
A
#
# COMPACT_ATOMS: atom_id res chain seq x y z
N MET A 1 -7.34 -18.47 4.39
CA MET A 1 -6.72 -18.06 5.67
C MET A 1 -7.59 -16.94 6.23
N SER A 2 -8.12 -17.10 7.44
CA SER A 2 -9.03 -16.13 8.05
C SER A 2 -8.22 -14.98 8.66
N TYR A 3 -8.74 -13.74 8.59
CA TYR A 3 -8.12 -12.57 9.23
C TYR A 3 -7.90 -12.77 10.74
N ALA A 4 -8.80 -13.51 11.39
CA ALA A 4 -8.69 -13.85 12.80
C ALA A 4 -7.43 -14.70 13.10
N GLU A 5 -7.05 -15.56 12.17
CA GLU A 5 -5.91 -16.48 12.31
C GLU A 5 -4.57 -15.77 12.07
N ALA A 6 -4.56 -14.75 11.20
CA ALA A 6 -3.38 -13.91 10.97
C ALA A 6 -3.12 -12.94 12.15
N ALA A 7 -4.18 -12.39 12.75
CA ALA A 7 -4.07 -11.51 13.91
C ALA A 7 -3.66 -12.26 15.19
N ALA A 8 -4.12 -13.50 15.36
CA ALA A 8 -3.76 -14.34 16.50
C ALA A 8 -2.27 -14.73 16.55
N ARG A 9 -1.55 -14.65 15.42
CA ARG A 9 -0.14 -15.07 15.35
C ARG A 9 0.87 -14.06 15.90
N GLY A 10 0.48 -12.79 16.10
CA GLY A 10 1.34 -11.76 16.67
C GLY A 10 2.68 -11.55 15.92
N ALA A 11 3.39 -10.46 16.19
CA ALA A 11 4.77 -10.33 15.72
C ALA A 11 5.66 -11.24 16.60
N SER A 12 5.96 -12.45 16.13
CA SER A 12 6.93 -13.35 16.77
C SER A 12 8.35 -12.89 16.44
N GLN A 13 8.75 -11.72 16.90
CA GLN A 13 10.12 -11.24 16.73
C GLN A 13 10.91 -11.60 17.99
N SER A 14 11.82 -12.57 17.86
CA SER A 14 12.69 -12.95 18.98
C SER A 14 13.67 -11.81 19.29
N PRO A 15 13.96 -11.47 20.57
CA PRO A 15 14.82 -10.33 20.93
C PRO A 15 16.28 -10.40 20.46
N LYS A 16 16.69 -11.47 19.75
CA LYS A 16 18.09 -11.74 19.43
C LYS A 16 18.52 -11.36 18.01
N GLU A 17 17.65 -10.77 17.21
CA GLU A 17 17.94 -10.51 15.79
C GLU A 17 18.02 -9.02 15.45
N VAL A 18 18.82 -8.27 16.21
CA VAL A 18 19.43 -7.02 15.75
C VAL A 18 20.89 -7.03 16.17
N ARG A 19 21.72 -7.73 15.41
CA ARG A 19 23.17 -7.49 15.36
C ARG A 19 23.53 -7.13 13.94
N ILE A 20 23.72 -5.84 13.71
CA ILE A 20 24.52 -5.35 12.59
C ILE A 20 25.95 -5.81 12.90
N PRO A 21 26.64 -6.58 12.04
CA PRO A 21 28.06 -6.83 12.23
C PRO A 21 28.80 -5.52 12.02
N ALA A 22 29.13 -4.87 13.13
CA ALA A 22 30.21 -3.90 13.17
C ALA A 22 31.51 -4.67 12.92
N ASN A 23 32.32 -4.14 12.01
CA ASN A 23 33.76 -4.40 11.89
C ASN A 23 34.19 -5.49 10.89
N THR A 24 34.18 -5.15 9.59
CA THR A 24 35.32 -5.41 8.70
C THR A 24 35.40 -4.31 7.64
N ALA A 25 36.40 -3.43 7.77
CA ALA A 25 36.90 -2.56 6.71
C ALA A 25 38.43 -2.70 6.73
N PRO A 26 39.20 -2.34 5.67
CA PRO A 26 38.87 -2.23 4.24
C PRO A 26 39.99 -2.83 3.33
N LEU A 27 39.66 -3.19 2.09
CA LEU A 27 40.61 -3.10 0.97
C LEU A 27 40.16 -1.95 0.07
N TYR A 28 40.91 -0.86 0.13
CA TYR A 28 40.85 0.27 -0.79
C TYR A 28 41.19 -0.20 -2.20
N GLN A 29 40.40 0.21 -3.21
CA GLN A 29 40.87 0.98 -4.37
C GLN A 29 39.73 1.17 -5.38
N CYS A 30 38.84 2.15 -5.17
CA CYS A 30 38.26 2.95 -6.25
C CYS A 30 37.30 3.98 -5.67
N LEU A 31 37.26 5.17 -6.29
CA LEU A 31 36.39 6.31 -5.99
C LEU A 31 36.93 7.29 -4.94
N GLU A 32 38.16 7.76 -5.16
CA GLU A 32 38.45 9.18 -4.91
C GLU A 32 37.72 10.04 -5.96
N SER A 33 36.47 10.38 -5.69
CA SER A 33 35.86 11.57 -6.28
C SER A 33 34.57 11.88 -5.53
N TYR A 34 34.43 13.12 -5.06
CA TYR A 34 33.26 13.67 -4.36
C TYR A 34 33.10 13.32 -2.86
N SER A 35 34.13 13.55 -2.05
CA SER A 35 33.99 13.75 -0.60
C SER A 35 34.33 15.19 -0.21
N SER A 36 33.40 16.09 -0.47
CA SER A 36 33.40 17.42 0.13
C SER A 36 31.97 17.87 0.35
N LEU A 37 31.28 17.28 1.32
CA LEU A 37 30.09 17.83 1.98
C LEU A 37 29.74 16.95 3.20
N THR A 38 30.70 16.74 4.12
CA THR A 38 30.37 16.22 5.45
C THR A 38 29.75 17.34 6.27
N PHE A 39 28.44 17.42 6.17
CA PHE A 39 27.57 18.23 7.00
C PHE A 39 27.83 17.88 8.48
N LYS A 40 28.40 18.81 9.23
CA LYS A 40 28.62 18.69 10.68
C LYS A 40 27.27 18.71 11.41
N TYR A 41 26.57 17.57 11.45
CA TYR A 41 25.49 17.37 12.42
C TYR A 41 26.11 17.19 13.80
N ARG A 42 26.29 18.31 14.51
CA ARG A 42 26.48 18.35 15.95
C ARG A 42 25.24 17.71 16.58
N ARG A 43 25.30 16.42 16.89
CA ARG A 43 24.22 15.76 17.64
C ARG A 43 24.14 16.45 19.00
N LYS A 44 23.15 17.32 19.19
CA LYS A 44 22.77 17.77 20.54
C LYS A 44 22.19 16.53 21.22
N ALA A 45 22.88 16.02 22.23
CA ALA A 45 22.32 15.00 23.09
C ALA A 45 21.03 15.54 23.73
N ALA A 46 20.04 14.67 23.92
CA ALA A 46 18.83 15.04 24.65
C ALA A 46 19.21 15.47 26.09
N PRO A 47 18.51 16.46 26.66
CA PRO A 47 18.67 16.79 28.08
C PRO A 47 18.34 15.56 28.94
N GLN A 48 19.08 15.38 30.05
CA GLN A 48 18.81 14.28 30.97
C GLN A 48 17.40 14.44 31.59
N PRO A 49 16.62 13.36 31.72
CA PRO A 49 15.30 13.43 32.35
C PRO A 49 15.45 13.86 33.83
N ALA A 50 14.51 14.67 34.31
CA ALA A 50 14.47 15.07 35.70
C ALA A 50 14.34 13.83 36.60
N GLN A 51 15.25 13.68 37.57
CA GLN A 51 15.12 12.65 38.59
C GLN A 51 14.11 13.12 39.62
N ILE A 52 13.01 12.38 39.76
CA ILE A 52 12.01 12.58 40.81
C ILE A 52 12.49 11.75 42.00
N GLU A 53 12.89 12.43 43.07
CA GLU A 53 13.15 11.79 44.36
C GLU A 53 11.80 11.37 44.94
N VAL A 54 11.48 10.08 44.82
CA VAL A 54 10.33 9.49 45.49
C VAL A 54 10.74 9.34 46.95
N ALA A 55 10.29 10.26 47.80
CA ALA A 55 10.45 10.11 49.23
C ALA A 55 9.74 8.81 49.66
N ASP A 56 10.51 7.87 50.17
CA ASP A 56 10.04 6.64 50.79
C ASP A 56 9.22 6.99 52.04
N ILE A 57 7.92 7.17 51.87
CA ILE A 57 6.91 7.13 52.93
C ILE A 57 5.91 6.02 52.58
N GLU A 58 6.33 4.81 52.94
CA GLU A 58 5.54 3.70 53.47
C GLU A 58 4.00 3.75 53.29
N THR A 59 3.49 2.67 52.68
CA THR A 59 2.16 2.04 52.90
C THR A 59 0.90 2.62 52.24
N THR A 60 0.58 2.13 51.04
CA THR A 60 -0.83 1.80 50.68
C THR A 60 -0.92 0.56 49.78
N THR A 61 -0.48 -0.60 50.27
CA THR A 61 -0.84 -1.92 49.69
C THR A 61 -2.17 -2.46 50.24
N SER A 62 -3.05 -1.58 50.73
CA SER A 62 -4.33 -1.93 51.36
C SER A 62 -5.51 -1.60 50.44
N SER A 63 -5.67 -2.37 49.38
CA SER A 63 -6.99 -2.64 48.80
C SER A 63 -6.95 -3.97 48.06
N LEU A 64 -6.66 -5.03 48.83
CA LEU A 64 -6.97 -6.41 48.49
C LEU A 64 -8.50 -6.57 48.58
N VAL A 65 -9.22 -6.01 47.61
CA VAL A 65 -10.57 -6.46 47.27
C VAL A 65 -10.39 -7.24 45.99
N ASP A 66 -10.44 -8.57 46.11
CA ASP A 66 -10.70 -9.43 44.98
C ASP A 66 -12.04 -8.96 44.40
N VAL A 67 -12.00 -8.20 43.31
CA VAL A 67 -13.21 -7.77 42.61
C VAL A 67 -13.71 -9.02 41.90
N ASP A 68 -14.53 -9.79 42.63
CA ASP A 68 -15.15 -11.02 42.21
C ASP A 68 -15.66 -10.93 40.78
N SER A 69 -15.02 -11.71 39.92
CA SER A 69 -15.39 -12.12 38.57
C SER A 69 -15.61 -11.01 37.53
N PRO A 70 -14.93 -11.12 36.37
CA PRO A 70 -15.05 -10.12 35.32
C PRO A 70 -16.50 -10.06 34.84
N HIS A 71 -17.17 -8.93 35.05
CA HIS A 71 -18.35 -8.60 34.27
C HIS A 71 -17.87 -8.39 32.83
N ILE A 72 -17.75 -9.48 32.08
CA ILE A 72 -17.46 -9.45 30.66
C ILE A 72 -18.72 -8.88 30.02
N ASN A 73 -18.72 -7.56 29.87
CA ASN A 73 -19.61 -6.88 28.95
C ASN A 73 -19.25 -7.35 27.54
N THR A 74 -19.79 -8.51 27.14
CA THR A 74 -19.73 -8.96 25.77
C THR A 74 -20.53 -7.95 24.96
N VAL A 75 -19.81 -7.15 24.18
CA VAL A 75 -20.43 -6.24 23.22
C VAL A 75 -21.37 -7.08 22.36
N PRO A 76 -22.69 -6.80 22.34
CA PRO A 76 -23.62 -7.59 21.54
C PRO A 76 -23.21 -7.50 20.07
N SER A 77 -23.36 -8.58 19.30
CA SER A 77 -23.01 -8.61 17.87
C SER A 77 -23.73 -7.54 17.04
N THR A 78 -24.82 -6.98 17.58
CA THR A 78 -25.60 -5.91 16.96
C THR A 78 -25.10 -4.50 17.30
N TYR A 79 -24.00 -4.36 18.03
CA TYR A 79 -23.43 -3.07 18.45
C TYR A 79 -23.13 -2.13 17.28
N GLU A 80 -22.65 -2.67 16.15
CA GLU A 80 -22.37 -1.89 14.93
C GLU A 80 -23.63 -1.28 14.30
N SER A 81 -24.79 -1.92 14.50
CA SER A 81 -26.09 -1.50 13.95
C SER A 81 -26.97 -0.70 14.90
N GLN A 82 -26.52 -0.45 16.14
CA GLN A 82 -27.32 0.29 17.12
C GLN A 82 -27.37 1.79 16.79
N SER A 83 -28.56 2.38 16.94
CA SER A 83 -28.72 3.82 16.80
C SER A 83 -27.93 4.55 17.89
N VAL A 84 -27.26 5.63 17.51
CA VAL A 84 -26.41 6.43 18.42
C VAL A 84 -27.28 7.05 19.50
N LYS A 85 -27.13 6.56 20.75
CA LYS A 85 -28.04 6.92 21.86
C LYS A 85 -27.73 8.28 22.49
N THR A 86 -26.56 8.86 22.22
CA THR A 86 -26.12 10.11 22.87
C THR A 86 -25.63 11.15 21.86
N ASN A 87 -25.93 12.43 22.13
CA ASN A 87 -25.59 13.54 21.24
C ASN A 87 -24.07 13.70 21.03
N THR A 88 -23.24 13.35 22.02
CA THR A 88 -21.77 13.42 21.93
C THR A 88 -21.16 12.34 21.03
N GLN A 89 -21.81 11.19 20.89
CA GLN A 89 -21.40 10.14 19.96
C GLN A 89 -21.81 10.51 18.52
N ALA A 90 -22.97 11.17 18.35
CA ALA A 90 -23.40 11.66 17.04
C ALA A 90 -22.45 12.73 16.50
N GLU A 91 -21.93 13.60 17.36
CA GLU A 91 -20.93 14.61 16.97
C GLU A 91 -19.60 14.00 16.53
N ARG A 92 -19.15 12.90 17.16
CA ARG A 92 -17.96 12.14 16.71
C ARG A 92 -18.18 11.52 15.33
N LEU A 93 -19.33 10.90 15.12
CA LEU A 93 -19.68 10.28 13.84
C LEU A 93 -19.78 11.32 12.72
N GLN A 94 -20.36 12.49 12.99
CA GLN A 94 -20.40 13.61 12.04
C GLN A 94 -19.00 14.17 11.74
N ARG A 95 -18.07 14.15 12.70
CA ARG A 95 -16.68 14.56 12.48
C ARG A 95 -15.93 13.54 11.63
N GLU A 96 -16.10 12.25 11.91
CA GLU A 96 -15.52 11.16 11.13
C GLU A 96 -16.07 11.11 9.70
N GLU A 97 -17.35 11.38 9.49
CA GLU A 97 -17.96 11.46 8.16
C GLU A 97 -17.51 12.72 7.38
N ARG A 98 -17.27 13.85 8.08
CA ARG A 98 -16.65 15.05 7.49
C ARG A 98 -15.18 14.86 7.17
N GLU A 99 -14.45 14.06 7.94
CA GLU A 99 -13.04 13.71 7.70
C GLU A 99 -12.86 12.58 6.67
N ASN A 100 -13.84 11.70 6.51
CA ASN A 100 -13.83 10.59 5.55
C ASN A 100 -14.90 10.67 4.43
N PRO A 101 -15.06 11.81 3.71
CA PRO A 101 -15.98 11.92 2.57
C PRO A 101 -15.48 11.15 1.33
N ARG A 102 -14.33 10.47 1.45
CA ARG A 102 -13.66 9.76 0.36
C ARG A 102 -14.38 8.46 0.02
N GLU A 103 -15.00 7.79 0.98
CA GLU A 103 -15.63 6.48 0.75
C GLU A 103 -16.95 6.57 -0.03
N GLY A 104 -17.82 7.53 0.29
CA GLY A 104 -19.06 7.77 -0.46
C GLY A 104 -18.79 8.27 -1.87
N LYS A 105 -17.88 9.24 -2.02
CA LYS A 105 -17.49 9.79 -3.34
C LYS A 105 -16.72 8.78 -4.19
N ASN A 106 -15.91 7.89 -3.61
CA ASN A 106 -15.24 6.82 -4.38
C ASN A 106 -16.20 5.77 -4.90
N LYS A 107 -17.25 5.42 -4.15
CA LYS A 107 -18.26 4.43 -4.59
C LYS A 107 -19.06 4.95 -5.79
N GLU A 108 -19.45 6.22 -5.79
CA GLU A 108 -20.21 6.84 -6.89
C GLU A 108 -19.33 7.12 -8.12
N LYS A 109 -18.11 7.63 -7.91
CA LYS A 109 -17.10 7.76 -8.98
C LYS A 109 -16.70 6.41 -9.56
N GLY A 110 -16.60 5.38 -8.72
CA GLY A 110 -16.32 4.01 -9.15
C GLY A 110 -17.43 3.46 -10.03
N LYS A 111 -18.71 3.61 -9.65
CA LYS A 111 -19.85 3.15 -10.47
C LYS A 111 -19.93 3.86 -11.82
N THR A 112 -19.73 5.18 -11.83
CA THR A 112 -19.75 5.98 -13.07
C THR A 112 -18.52 5.71 -13.96
N ALA A 113 -17.34 5.52 -13.37
CA ALA A 113 -16.12 5.13 -14.10
C ALA A 113 -16.27 3.74 -14.71
N VAL A 114 -16.74 2.76 -13.94
CA VAL A 114 -16.99 1.39 -14.41
C VAL A 114 -18.03 1.37 -15.53
N GLY A 115 -19.10 2.17 -15.43
CA GLY A 115 -20.08 2.33 -16.51
C GLY A 115 -19.45 2.84 -17.81
N ARG A 116 -18.65 3.91 -17.72
CA ARG A 116 -17.93 4.50 -18.87
C ARG A 116 -16.88 3.55 -19.45
N GLU A 117 -16.18 2.80 -18.62
CA GLU A 117 -15.19 1.81 -19.08
C GLU A 117 -15.87 0.64 -19.80
N LYS A 118 -17.03 0.17 -19.32
CA LYS A 118 -17.83 -0.84 -20.01
C LYS A 118 -18.29 -0.37 -21.39
N GLU A 119 -18.72 0.89 -21.52
CA GLU A 119 -19.09 1.45 -22.83
C GLU A 119 -17.89 1.55 -23.77
N LYS A 120 -16.75 2.04 -23.29
CA LYS A 120 -15.50 2.10 -24.07
C LYS A 120 -15.03 0.70 -24.48
N ALA A 121 -15.15 -0.29 -23.61
CA ALA A 121 -14.81 -1.67 -23.90
C ALA A 121 -15.72 -2.25 -24.98
N LYS A 122 -17.03 -2.00 -24.92
CA LYS A 122 -17.99 -2.39 -25.97
C LYS A 122 -17.64 -1.74 -27.31
N GLY A 123 -17.30 -0.44 -27.30
CA GLY A 123 -16.87 0.29 -28.50
C GLY A 123 -15.56 -0.25 -29.09
N ALA A 124 -14.58 -0.59 -28.25
CA ALA A 124 -13.34 -1.22 -28.69
C ALA A 124 -13.58 -2.63 -29.26
N TYR A 125 -14.48 -3.41 -28.65
CA TYR A 125 -14.85 -4.73 -29.14
C TYR A 125 -15.58 -4.65 -30.49
N ALA A 126 -16.47 -3.67 -30.65
CA ALA A 126 -17.14 -3.41 -31.93
C ALA A 126 -16.13 -3.07 -33.04
N LYS A 127 -15.14 -2.21 -32.76
CA LYS A 127 -14.06 -1.88 -33.71
C LYS A 127 -13.16 -3.08 -34.04
N LEU A 128 -12.90 -3.96 -33.07
CA LEU A 128 -12.18 -5.21 -33.31
C LEU A 128 -13.00 -6.16 -34.19
N CYS A 129 -14.32 -6.21 -34.00
CA CYS A 129 -15.24 -7.00 -34.80
C CYS A 129 -15.35 -6.50 -36.25
N GLU A 130 -15.43 -5.18 -36.42
CA GLU A 130 -15.49 -4.52 -37.73
C GLU A 130 -14.18 -4.67 -38.51
N ASN A 131 -13.04 -4.78 -37.81
CA ASN A 131 -11.72 -4.91 -38.42
C ASN A 131 -11.06 -6.28 -38.22
N ARG A 132 -11.86 -7.36 -38.10
CA ARG A 132 -11.36 -8.75 -37.93
C ARG A 132 -10.50 -9.25 -39.09
N THR A 133 -10.64 -8.65 -40.26
CA THR A 133 -9.86 -8.97 -41.46
C THR A 133 -8.47 -8.36 -41.44
N ASN A 134 -8.16 -7.43 -40.53
CA ASN A 134 -6.82 -6.88 -40.38
C ASN A 134 -5.98 -7.77 -39.44
N PRO A 135 -5.01 -8.54 -39.97
CA PRO A 135 -4.23 -9.48 -39.17
C PRO A 135 -3.36 -8.79 -38.12
N VAL A 136 -2.97 -7.54 -38.33
CA VAL A 136 -2.15 -6.78 -37.39
C VAL A 136 -2.95 -6.45 -36.12
N LEU A 137 -4.21 -6.03 -36.26
CA LEU A 137 -5.07 -5.74 -35.11
C LEU A 137 -5.45 -6.99 -34.33
N VAL A 138 -5.78 -8.08 -35.03
CA VAL A 138 -6.08 -9.36 -34.39
C VAL A 138 -4.86 -9.89 -33.63
N THR A 139 -3.68 -9.85 -34.24
CA THR A 139 -2.44 -10.31 -33.60
C THR A 139 -2.08 -9.47 -32.38
N ASN A 140 -2.17 -8.14 -32.47
CA ASN A 140 -1.94 -7.25 -31.32
C ASN A 140 -2.96 -7.50 -30.21
N ALA A 141 -4.25 -7.66 -30.55
CA ALA A 141 -5.28 -7.96 -29.57
C ALA A 141 -5.03 -9.30 -28.84
N ILE A 142 -4.60 -10.34 -29.56
CA ILE A 142 -4.21 -11.63 -28.99
C ILE A 142 -3.01 -11.47 -28.06
N LEU A 143 -1.97 -10.75 -28.49
CA LEU A 143 -0.78 -10.47 -27.69
C LEU A 143 -1.13 -9.73 -26.39
N PHE A 144 -1.92 -8.67 -26.47
CA PHE A 144 -2.38 -7.94 -25.28
C PHE A 144 -3.24 -8.82 -24.37
N THR A 145 -4.11 -9.66 -24.93
CA THR A 145 -4.94 -10.58 -24.16
C THR A 145 -4.10 -11.64 -23.44
N ALA A 146 -3.14 -12.25 -24.14
CA ALA A 146 -2.24 -13.23 -23.56
C ALA A 146 -1.34 -12.60 -22.48
N ALA A 147 -0.79 -11.42 -22.73
CA ALA A 147 0.04 -10.69 -21.78
C ALA A 147 -0.75 -10.32 -20.52
N SER A 148 -1.96 -9.77 -20.67
CA SER A 148 -2.82 -9.41 -19.54
C SER A 148 -3.28 -10.63 -18.74
N ALA A 149 -3.66 -11.72 -19.40
CA ALA A 149 -4.01 -12.97 -18.73
C ALA A 149 -2.84 -13.56 -17.96
N GLY A 150 -1.64 -13.60 -18.57
CA GLY A 150 -0.42 -14.09 -17.93
C GLY A 150 -0.01 -13.26 -16.71
N LEU A 151 -0.03 -11.93 -16.83
CA LEU A 151 0.24 -11.01 -15.71
C LEU A 151 -0.81 -11.14 -14.60
N GLY A 152 -2.10 -11.25 -14.96
CA GLY A 152 -3.19 -11.45 -14.01
C GLY A 152 -3.05 -12.76 -13.23
N TYR A 153 -2.74 -13.86 -13.92
CA TYR A 153 -2.53 -15.17 -13.29
C TYR A 153 -1.30 -15.18 -12.38
N GLY A 154 -0.19 -14.60 -12.83
CA GLY A 154 1.03 -14.47 -12.02
C GLY A 154 0.82 -13.61 -10.78
N ALA A 155 0.10 -12.49 -10.90
CA ALA A 155 -0.27 -11.64 -9.77
C ALA A 155 -1.19 -12.37 -8.79
N TYR A 156 -2.16 -13.15 -9.29
CA TYR A 156 -3.07 -13.94 -8.46
C TYR A 156 -2.32 -15.01 -7.65
N GLN A 157 -1.38 -15.73 -8.28
CA GLN A 157 -0.51 -16.69 -7.59
C GLN A 157 0.33 -16.02 -6.50
N LYS A 158 0.88 -14.82 -6.74
CA LYS A 158 1.64 -14.07 -5.74
C LYS A 158 0.75 -13.49 -4.63
N TYR A 159 -0.49 -13.11 -4.95
CA TYR A 159 -1.49 -12.68 -3.98
C TYR A 159 -1.85 -13.80 -3.01
N LEU A 160 -2.11 -15.01 -3.52
CA LEU A 160 -2.40 -16.18 -2.66
C LEU A 160 -1.23 -16.51 -1.72
N LYS A 161 0.02 -16.28 -2.15
CA LYS A 161 1.22 -16.48 -1.34
C LYS A 161 1.51 -15.33 -0.37
N GLY A 162 0.76 -14.23 -0.42
CA GLY A 162 0.98 -13.04 0.40
C GLY A 162 2.25 -12.25 0.06
N VAL A 163 2.90 -12.53 -1.07
CA VAL A 163 4.18 -11.89 -1.50
C VAL A 163 3.93 -10.74 -2.47
N LEU A 164 2.67 -10.33 -2.68
CA LEU A 164 2.33 -9.19 -3.52
C LEU A 164 2.61 -7.88 -2.76
N THR A 165 3.88 -7.46 -2.76
CA THR A 165 4.30 -6.18 -2.18
C THR A 165 4.08 -5.03 -3.16
N TRP A 166 3.77 -3.85 -2.62
CA TRP A 166 3.70 -2.61 -3.41
C TRP A 166 5.01 -2.31 -4.14
N ASP A 167 6.15 -2.70 -3.56
CA ASP A 167 7.47 -2.57 -4.19
C ASP A 167 7.56 -3.41 -5.48
N THR A 168 7.04 -4.64 -5.46
CA THR A 168 7.03 -5.50 -6.65
C THR A 168 6.15 -4.88 -7.74
N VAL A 169 4.97 -4.36 -7.37
CA VAL A 169 4.07 -3.67 -8.30
C VAL A 169 4.74 -2.40 -8.85
N MET A 170 5.46 -1.65 -8.04
CA MET A 170 6.23 -0.47 -8.47
C MET A 170 7.34 -0.85 -9.45
N TRP A 171 8.10 -1.92 -9.20
CA TRP A 171 9.16 -2.35 -10.12
C TRP A 171 8.63 -2.80 -11.48
N TRP A 172 7.58 -3.64 -11.48
CA TRP A 172 6.96 -4.08 -12.73
C TRP A 172 6.22 -2.96 -13.44
N GLY A 173 5.44 -2.16 -12.71
CA GLY A 173 4.75 -0.99 -13.24
C GLY A 173 5.73 0.06 -13.77
N GLY A 174 6.84 0.29 -13.08
CA GLY A 174 7.93 1.17 -13.49
C GLY A 174 8.61 0.68 -14.76
N GLY A 175 8.92 -0.62 -14.85
CA GLY A 175 9.50 -1.23 -16.06
C GLY A 175 8.60 -1.10 -17.28
N ILE A 176 7.30 -1.42 -17.14
CA ILE A 176 6.30 -1.27 -18.21
C ILE A 176 6.13 0.20 -18.60
N GLY A 177 6.09 1.10 -17.61
CA GLY A 177 5.98 2.54 -17.85
C GLY A 177 7.19 3.11 -18.60
N ALA A 178 8.40 2.72 -18.21
CA ALA A 178 9.63 3.15 -18.89
C ALA A 178 9.69 2.62 -20.33
N ALA A 179 9.32 1.35 -20.55
CA ALA A 179 9.24 0.78 -21.89
C ALA A 179 8.22 1.53 -22.77
N GLY A 180 7.05 1.87 -22.23
CA GLY A 180 6.03 2.65 -22.96
C GLY A 180 6.50 4.06 -23.33
N LEU A 181 7.26 4.73 -22.45
CA LEU A 181 7.85 6.03 -22.76
C LEU A 181 8.87 5.92 -23.90
N LEU A 182 9.77 4.93 -23.84
CA LEU A 182 10.74 4.68 -24.91
C LEU A 182 10.05 4.38 -26.24
N ASP A 183 9.07 3.48 -26.24
CA ASP A 183 8.27 3.14 -27.43
C ASP A 183 7.57 4.36 -28.02
N TYR A 184 6.99 5.22 -27.19
CA TYR A 184 6.36 6.46 -27.63
C TYR A 184 7.35 7.40 -28.34
N TYR A 185 8.53 7.62 -27.78
CA TYR A 185 9.54 8.50 -28.39
C TYR A 185 10.11 7.91 -29.68
N VAL A 186 10.39 6.61 -29.72
CA VAL A 186 10.87 5.93 -30.93
C VAL A 186 9.80 5.98 -32.01
N SER A 187 8.55 5.67 -31.68
CA SER A 187 7.42 5.72 -32.61
C SER A 187 7.19 7.15 -33.13
N ARG A 188 7.23 8.15 -32.25
CA ARG A 188 7.09 9.56 -32.64
C ARG A 188 8.20 10.01 -33.57
N TRP A 189 9.45 9.63 -33.29
CA TRP A 189 10.58 9.91 -34.18
C TRP A 189 10.40 9.24 -35.54
N PHE A 190 10.01 7.97 -35.58
CA PHE A 190 9.77 7.24 -36.84
C PHE A 190 8.65 7.86 -37.68
N VAL A 191 7.55 8.27 -37.05
CA VAL A 191 6.43 8.94 -37.73
C VAL A 191 6.85 10.30 -38.27
N GLN A 192 7.65 11.07 -37.53
CA GLN A 192 8.14 12.38 -37.98
C GLN A 192 9.19 12.29 -39.09
N ASN A 193 10.09 11.30 -39.03
CA ASN A 193 11.24 11.23 -39.94
C ASN A 193 11.01 10.35 -41.18
N LYS A 194 10.16 9.33 -41.09
CA LYS A 194 10.07 8.26 -42.11
C LYS A 194 8.67 7.99 -42.64
N TYR A 195 7.63 8.14 -41.81
CA TYR A 195 6.24 7.86 -42.19
C TYR A 195 5.28 8.94 -41.66
N PRO A 196 5.25 10.14 -42.27
CA PRO A 196 4.32 11.18 -41.86
C PRO A 196 2.87 10.67 -42.02
N PRO A 197 1.99 10.96 -41.06
CA PRO A 197 0.59 10.57 -41.15
C PRO A 197 -0.07 11.31 -42.33
N LYS A 198 -0.86 10.58 -43.13
CA LYS A 198 -1.66 11.16 -44.22
C LYS A 198 -2.89 11.87 -43.69
#